data_AF-A0A1G9BV26-F1
#
_entry.id   AF-A0A1G9BV26-F1
#
_cell.length_a   1.000
_cell.length_b   1.000
_cell.length_c   1.000
_cell.angle_alpha   90.00
_cell.angle_beta   90.00
_cell.angle_gamma   90.00
#
_symmetry.space_group_name_H-M   'P 1'
#
loop_
_entity.id
_entity.type
_entity.pdbx_description
1 polymer ?
#
loop_
_entity_poly.entity_id
_entity_poly.type
_entity_poly.pdbx_seq_one_letter_code
_entity_poly.pdbx_strand_id
1 'polypeptide(L)'
;MRRVISILLILMQLLFFINYFLNDGVMFFNLYLWAFTAIFGIMMGIRSWRNGPYLYENHFLYTATYLIVSLLSILSLLFIVFLFVTRPYLL
;
A
#
# COMPACT_ATOMS: atom_id res chain seq x y z
N MET A 1 -4.30 -6.57 16.76
CA MET A 1 -4.00 -5.24 16.18
C MET A 1 -3.30 -5.27 14.83
N ARG A 2 -2.33 -6.18 14.56
CA ARG A 2 -1.62 -6.23 13.25
C ARG A 2 -2.57 -6.36 12.05
N ARG A 3 -3.56 -7.26 12.13
CA ARG A 3 -4.54 -7.49 11.07
C ARG A 3 -5.38 -6.25 10.74
N VAL A 4 -5.78 -5.49 11.76
CA VAL A 4 -6.54 -4.23 11.58
C VAL A 4 -5.67 -3.22 10.83
N ILE A 5 -4.41 -3.06 11.22
CA ILE A 5 -3.46 -2.16 10.53
C ILE A 5 -3.25 -2.60 9.08
N SER A 6 -3.10 -3.90 8.81
CA SER A 6 -2.98 -4.43 7.44
C SER A 6 -4.22 -4.13 6.59
N ILE A 7 -5.43 -4.31 7.13
CA ILE A 7 -6.68 -4.01 6.43
C ILE A 7 -6.80 -2.50 6.16
N LEU A 8 -6.48 -1.67 7.15
CA LEU A 8 -6.47 -0.21 6.98
C LEU A 8 -5.48 0.21 5.89
N LEU A 9 -4.28 -0.39 5.86
CA LEU A 9 -3.31 -0.12 4.81
C LEU A 9 -3.83 -0.53 3.43
N ILE A 10 -4.49 -1.69 3.30
CA ILE A 10 -5.13 -2.10 2.04
C ILE A 10 -6.17 -1.06 1.60
N LEU A 11 -7.04 -0.62 2.51
CA LEU A 11 -8.06 0.37 2.21
C LEU A 11 -7.44 1.71 1.79
N MET A 12 -6.39 2.16 2.47
CA MET A 12 -5.66 3.37 2.10
C MET A 12 -5.05 3.23 0.70
N GLN A 13 -4.46 2.09 0.37
CA GLN A 13 -3.88 1.86 -0.96
C GLN A 13 -4.94 1.79 -2.07
N LEU A 14 -6.13 1.26 -1.78
CA LEU A 14 -7.25 1.30 -2.73
C LEU A 14 -7.75 2.74 -2.93
N LEU A 15 -7.82 3.52 -1.85
CA LEU A 15 -8.18 4.94 -1.93
C LEU A 15 -7.21 5.74 -2.78
N PHE A 16 -5.92 5.41 -2.79
CA PHE A 16 -4.93 6.00 -3.69
C PHE A 16 -5.33 5.84 -5.16
N PHE A 17 -5.61 4.61 -5.60
CA PHE A 17 -6.01 4.34 -6.98
C PHE A 17 -7.33 5.03 -7.34
N ILE A 18 -8.29 5.06 -6.42
CA ILE A 18 -9.55 5.78 -6.62
C ILE A 18 -9.32 7.29 -6.76
N ASN A 19 -8.46 7.87 -5.91
CA ASN A 19 -8.14 9.29 -5.96
C ASN A 19 -7.46 9.69 -7.27
N TYR A 20 -6.62 8.82 -7.82
CA TYR A 20 -6.02 9.05 -9.13
C TYR A 20 -7.07 9.26 -10.22
N PHE A 21 -8.07 8.38 -10.32
CA PHE A 21 -9.10 8.48 -11.35
C PHE A 21 -10.07 9.65 -11.14
N LEU A 22 -10.36 9.99 -9.88
CA LEU A 22 -11.35 11.03 -9.56
C LEU A 22 -10.76 12.44 -9.53
N ASN A 23 -9.51 12.59 -9.10
CA ASN A 23 -8.97 13.90 -8.75
C ASN A 23 -7.45 13.96 -8.93
N ASP A 24 -7.02 13.90 -10.19
CA ASP A 24 -5.61 14.00 -10.60
C ASP A 24 -4.90 15.17 -9.87
N GLY A 25 -5.54 16.35 -9.80
CA GLY A 25 -4.99 17.54 -9.15
C GLY A 25 -4.66 17.38 -7.65
N VAL A 26 -5.55 16.76 -6.88
CA VAL A 26 -5.37 16.55 -5.42
C VAL A 26 -4.36 15.45 -5.13
N MET A 27 -4.20 14.51 -6.06
CA MET A 27 -3.24 13.43 -5.95
C MET A 27 -1.79 13.94 -5.96
N PHE A 28 -1.47 14.98 -6.74
CA PHE A 28 -0.13 15.57 -6.78
C PHE A 28 0.31 16.13 -5.42
N PHE A 29 -0.53 16.93 -4.76
CA PHE A 29 -0.22 17.49 -3.45
C PHE A 29 -0.03 16.42 -2.38
N ASN A 30 -0.70 15.28 -2.52
CA ASN A 30 -0.65 14.18 -1.56
C ASN A 30 0.30 13.05 -1.95
N LEU A 31 1.04 13.19 -3.05
CA LEU A 31 1.86 12.12 -3.63
C LEU A 31 2.94 11.61 -2.66
N TYR A 32 3.52 12.51 -1.85
CA TYR A 32 4.46 12.16 -0.78
C TYR A 32 3.81 11.30 0.32
N LEU A 33 2.57 11.62 0.70
CA LEU A 33 1.81 10.87 1.70
C LEU A 33 1.49 9.46 1.17
N TRP A 34 1.10 9.37 -0.11
CA TRP A 34 0.87 8.09 -0.77
C TRP A 34 2.15 7.25 -0.87
N ALA A 35 3.28 7.86 -1.26
CA ALA A 35 4.58 7.18 -1.27
C ALA A 35 4.97 6.67 0.12
N PHE A 36 4.75 7.46 1.17
CA PHE A 36 4.97 7.03 2.54
C PHE A 36 4.10 5.83 2.92
N THR A 37 2.81 5.85 2.59
CA THR A 37 1.91 4.70 2.88
C THR A 37 2.32 3.44 2.11
N ALA A 38 2.82 3.58 0.89
CA ALA A 38 3.33 2.48 0.08
C ALA A 38 4.58 1.85 0.73
N ILE A 39 5.58 2.67 1.09
CA ILE A 39 6.79 2.21 1.78
C ILE A 39 6.43 1.53 3.11
N PHE A 40 5.54 2.15 3.89
CA PHE A 40 5.10 1.59 5.16
C PHE A 40 4.37 0.26 4.99
N GLY A 41 3.56 0.12 3.95
CA GLY A 41 2.92 -1.13 3.57
C GLY A 41 3.91 -2.25 3.24
N ILE A 42 4.97 -1.94 2.48
CA ILE A 42 6.07 -2.90 2.21
C ILE A 42 6.76 -3.33 3.50
N MET A 43 7.16 -2.37 4.35
CA MET A 43 7.80 -2.66 5.63
C MET A 43 6.93 -3.57 6.51
N MET A 44 5.62 -3.31 6.53
CA MET A 44 4.69 -4.11 7.30
C MET A 44 4.48 -5.50 6.71
N GLY A 45 4.47 -5.64 5.38
CA GLY A 45 4.49 -6.93 4.68
C GLY A 45 5.70 -7.78 5.04
N ILE A 46 6.91 -7.19 4.99
CA ILE A 46 8.18 -7.85 5.36
C ILE A 46 8.15 -8.27 6.83
N ARG A 47 7.69 -7.39 7.72
CA ARG A 47 7.56 -7.68 9.15
C ARG A 47 6.54 -8.80 9.41
N SER A 48 5.46 -8.85 8.64
CA SER A 48 4.43 -9.89 8.75
C SER A 48 4.97 -11.25 8.31
N TRP A 49 5.79 -11.29 7.26
CA TRP A 49 6.44 -12.52 6.82
C TRP A 49 7.38 -13.08 7.90
N ARG A 50 8.24 -12.25 8.49
CA ARG A 50 9.22 -12.72 9.51
C ARG A 50 8.62 -13.26 10.79
N ASN A 51 7.46 -12.75 11.21
CA ASN A 51 6.91 -13.03 12.55
C ASN A 51 5.92 -14.22 12.59
N GLY A 52 5.54 -14.78 11.44
CA GLY A 52 4.60 -15.91 11.37
C GLY A 52 3.18 -15.61 11.89
N PRO A 53 2.23 -16.54 11.68
CA PRO A 53 0.88 -16.44 12.22
C PRO A 53 0.85 -16.70 13.74
N TYR A 54 -0.11 -16.11 14.45
CA TYR A 54 -0.38 -16.49 15.84
C TYR A 54 -1.07 -17.87 15.92
N LEU A 55 -0.90 -18.57 17.05
CA LEU A 55 -1.41 -19.94 17.31
C LEU A 55 -2.90 -20.17 17.05
N TYR A 56 -3.73 -19.11 17.08
CA TYR A 56 -5.18 -19.17 16.88
C TYR A 56 -5.66 -18.50 15.58
N GLU A 57 -4.73 -18.01 14.76
CA GLU A 57 -5.07 -17.31 13.52
C GLU A 57 -5.09 -18.29 12.35
N ASN A 58 -6.15 -18.23 11.52
CA ASN A 58 -6.21 -19.07 10.32
C ASN A 58 -5.04 -18.71 9.40
N HIS A 59 -4.14 -19.68 9.20
CA HIS A 59 -2.90 -19.49 8.46
C HIS A 59 -3.17 -18.95 7.05
N PHE A 60 -4.21 -19.46 6.37
CA PHE A 60 -4.56 -19.04 5.01
C PHE A 60 -4.98 -17.56 4.94
N LEU A 61 -5.76 -17.08 5.92
CA LEU A 61 -6.17 -15.68 5.97
C LEU A 61 -4.99 -14.76 6.31
N TYR A 62 -4.13 -15.20 7.23
CA TYR A 62 -2.89 -14.48 7.55
C TYR A 62 -1.99 -14.36 6.32
N THR A 63 -1.79 -15.46 5.57
CA THR A 63 -0.94 -15.44 4.38
C THR A 63 -1.52 -14.59 3.27
N ALA A 64 -2.81 -14.73 2.98
CA ALA A 64 -3.50 -13.91 1.98
C ALA A 64 -3.38 -12.41 2.32
N THR A 65 -3.63 -12.02 3.57
CA THR A 65 -3.61 -10.60 3.95
C THR A 65 -2.24 -9.96 3.81
N TYR A 66 -1.15 -10.60 4.26
CA TYR A 66 0.17 -9.99 4.09
C TYR A 66 0.59 -9.94 2.62
N LEU A 67 0.26 -10.98 1.83
CA LEU A 67 0.56 -11.00 0.40
C LEU A 67 -0.13 -9.85 -0.31
N ILE A 68 -1.44 -9.69 -0.08
CA ILE A 68 -2.24 -8.59 -0.65
C ILE A 68 -1.64 -7.23 -0.27
N VAL A 69 -1.34 -6.99 1.01
CA VAL A 69 -0.71 -5.72 1.45
C VAL A 69 0.60 -5.49 0.69
N SER A 70 1.47 -6.48 0.65
CA SER A 70 2.79 -6.34 0.03
C SER A 70 2.70 -6.07 -1.48
N LEU A 71 1.81 -6.78 -2.17
CA LEU A 71 1.64 -6.68 -3.62
C LEU A 71 1.01 -5.33 -4.00
N LEU A 72 -0.03 -4.89 -3.29
CA LEU A 72 -0.61 -3.56 -3.46
C LEU A 72 0.43 -2.47 -3.21
N SER A 73 1.24 -2.61 -2.16
CA SER A 73 2.27 -1.63 -1.80
C SER A 73 3.37 -1.50 -2.84
N ILE A 74 3.76 -2.62 -3.46
CA ILE A 74 4.72 -2.61 -4.57
C ILE A 74 4.08 -1.96 -5.80
N LEU A 75 2.84 -2.31 -6.13
CA LEU A 75 2.12 -1.72 -7.27
C LEU A 75 1.93 -0.21 -7.12
N SER A 76 1.56 0.27 -5.94
CA SER A 76 1.39 1.71 -5.70
C SER A 76 2.72 2.45 -5.81
N LEU A 77 3.83 1.89 -5.31
CA LEU A 77 5.15 2.47 -5.50
C LEU A 77 5.58 2.51 -6.96
N LEU A 78 5.39 1.42 -7.71
CA LEU A 78 5.68 1.39 -9.14
C LEU A 78 4.83 2.41 -9.91
N PHE A 79 3.56 2.56 -9.52
CA PHE A 79 2.67 3.54 -10.12
C PHE A 79 3.13 4.97 -9.84
N ILE A 80 3.56 5.26 -8.62
CA ILE A 80 4.14 6.57 -8.26
C ILE A 80 5.39 6.85 -9.09
N VAL A 81 6.30 5.88 -9.22
CA VAL A 81 7.50 6.01 -10.07
C VAL A 81 7.12 6.25 -11.53
N PHE A 82 6.13 5.53 -12.05
CA PHE A 82 5.60 5.74 -13.39
C PHE A 82 5.06 7.16 -13.59
N LEU A 83 4.36 7.72 -12.60
CA LEU A 83 3.87 9.10 -12.65
C LEU A 83 5.02 10.12 -12.68
N PHE A 84 6.08 9.91 -11.89
CA PHE A 84 7.28 10.76 -11.95
C PHE A 84 7.92 10.80 -13.33
N VAL A 85 7.98 9.66 -14.03
CA VAL A 85 8.58 9.56 -15.37
C VAL A 85 7.66 10.16 -16.45
N THR A 86 6.37 9.87 -16.38
CA THR A 86 5.42 10.25 -17.45
C THR A 86 4.88 11.66 -17.33
N ARG A 87 4.84 12.23 -16.12
CA ARG A 87 4.31 13.56 -15.87
C ARG A 87 5.25 14.38 -14.97
N PRO A 88 6.47 14.71 -15.43
CA PRO A 88 7.46 15.44 -14.65
C PRO A 88 7.02 16.89 -14.34
N TYR A 89 6.15 17.48 -15.16
CA TYR A 89 5.66 18.87 -14.99
C TYR A 89 4.60 19.05 -13.89
N LEU A 90 4.29 17.98 -13.15
CA LEU A 90 3.36 18.00 -12.02
C LEU A 90 4.06 17.95 -10.65
N LEU A 91 5.38 18.15 -10.66
CA LEU A 91 6.25 18.55 -9.55
C LEU A 91 6.42 20.08 -9.55
#